data_AF-A0A4Y2SLR1-F1
#
_entry.id   AF-A0A4Y2SLR1-F1
#
_cell.length_a   1.000
_cell.length_b   1.000
_cell.length_c   1.000
_cell.angle_alpha   90.00
_cell.angle_beta   90.00
_cell.angle_gamma   90.00
#
_symmetry.space_group_name_H-M   'P 1'
#
loop_
_entity.id
_entity.type
_entity.pdbx_description
1 polymer ?
#
loop_
_entity_poly.entity_id
_entity_poly.type
_entity_poly.pdbx_seq_one_letter_code
_entity_poly.pdbx_strand_id
1 'polypeptide(L)'
;MTGIKNDKRCFTFTWTLENASYCLQKKGEKIESPVFVVDEIHKTKWKLWLYPRGESNGNFIGCFLHREFASEGEDSVEIKYELAFIGESGLVPTFKSLIQHSFSKIGGRDYGYPKFVKREDVFILKRSTFLPKDTLTARCRIWKNVGEMTENVRCFARTRIGVEKRSFLWNLENFSSFEPEKECAYLIKSLENDSVLMTVNLCLTGGQNCEEMIHFQLTRSDQCIKYCALRLSLIDIHGRRVGCNQDEFWFGKLCNIQRFTFLFSRQMLMVKKSLYLPSDILSLQWECAFSKGIFSEEIEEVQCGCIVPESKFLMLTNEQQ
;
A
#
# COMPACT_ATOMS: atom_id res chain seq x y z
N MET A 1 -0.90 -14.41 44.35
CA MET A 1 -2.05 -15.02 43.66
C MET A 1 -2.28 -14.26 42.36
N THR A 2 -1.79 -14.83 41.27
CA THR A 2 -1.91 -14.32 39.90
C THR A 2 -3.34 -14.51 39.43
N GLY A 3 -4.10 -13.42 39.34
CA GLY A 3 -5.45 -13.43 38.79
C GLY A 3 -5.40 -13.77 37.31
N ILE A 4 -5.96 -14.93 36.96
CA ILE A 4 -6.31 -15.31 35.60
C ILE A 4 -7.22 -14.21 35.06
N LYS A 5 -6.73 -13.38 34.13
CA LYS A 5 -7.60 -12.54 33.30
C LYS A 5 -8.40 -13.52 32.44
N ASN A 6 -9.66 -13.76 32.80
CA ASN A 6 -10.59 -14.51 31.96
C ASN A 6 -10.56 -13.93 30.55
N ASP A 7 -9.98 -14.69 29.62
CA ASP A 7 -9.92 -14.31 28.21
C ASP A 7 -11.34 -14.45 27.65
N LYS A 8 -12.06 -13.33 27.55
CA LYS A 8 -13.45 -13.33 27.10
C LYS A 8 -13.48 -13.85 25.67
N ARG A 9 -14.31 -14.87 25.43
CA ARG A 9 -14.50 -15.46 24.11
C ARG A 9 -14.92 -14.39 23.10
N CYS A 10 -14.35 -14.45 21.90
CA CYS A 10 -14.53 -13.44 20.88
C CYS A 10 -14.53 -14.00 19.46
N PHE A 11 -15.05 -13.21 18.53
CA PHE A 11 -14.82 -13.41 17.11
C PHE A 11 -13.57 -12.63 16.69
N THR A 12 -12.58 -13.29 16.10
CA THR A 12 -11.35 -12.68 15.60
C THR A 12 -11.32 -12.77 14.08
N PHE A 13 -11.36 -11.63 13.40
CA PHE A 13 -11.12 -11.52 11.97
C PHE A 13 -9.66 -11.11 11.73
N THR A 14 -8.95 -11.84 10.88
CA THR A 14 -7.56 -11.54 10.48
C THR A 14 -7.51 -11.41 8.96
N TRP A 15 -7.20 -10.21 8.49
CA TRP A 15 -7.14 -9.88 7.07
C TRP A 15 -5.72 -9.58 6.64
N THR A 16 -5.25 -10.33 5.65
CA THR A 16 -3.93 -10.19 5.03
C THR A 16 -4.06 -9.46 3.69
N LEU A 17 -3.40 -8.32 3.56
CA LEU A 17 -3.32 -7.53 2.34
C LEU A 17 -1.93 -7.64 1.72
N GLU A 18 -1.80 -8.41 0.65
CA GLU A 18 -0.54 -8.57 -0.08
C GLU A 18 -0.27 -7.43 -1.05
N ASN A 19 1.01 -7.12 -1.26
CA ASN A 19 1.49 -6.03 -2.12
C ASN A 19 0.95 -4.65 -1.66
N ALA A 20 0.85 -4.45 -0.34
CA ALA A 20 0.19 -3.30 0.27
C ALA A 20 0.84 -1.95 -0.08
N SER A 21 2.13 -1.92 -0.44
CA SER A 21 2.79 -0.69 -0.91
C SER A 21 2.21 -0.16 -2.23
N TYR A 22 1.48 -0.98 -2.98
CA TYR A 22 0.95 -0.64 -4.31
C TYR A 22 -0.58 -0.50 -4.33
N CYS A 23 -1.17 -0.20 -3.17
CA CYS A 23 -2.56 0.27 -3.09
C CYS A 23 -2.77 1.48 -4.01
N LEU A 24 -3.74 1.38 -4.91
CA LEU A 24 -4.11 2.46 -5.83
C LEU A 24 -4.98 3.53 -5.17
N GLN A 25 -5.48 3.29 -3.97
CA GLN A 25 -6.34 4.22 -3.24
C GLN A 25 -5.60 5.53 -2.97
N LYS A 26 -6.21 6.64 -3.38
CA LYS A 26 -5.78 8.00 -3.06
C LYS A 26 -6.17 8.38 -1.63
N LYS A 27 -5.73 9.55 -1.18
CA LYS A 27 -6.19 10.13 0.09
C LYS A 27 -7.72 10.24 0.08
N GLY A 28 -8.36 9.80 1.16
CA GLY A 28 -9.82 9.73 1.28
C GLY A 28 -10.46 8.50 0.64
N GLU A 29 -9.69 7.67 -0.09
CA GLU A 29 -10.17 6.41 -0.65
C GLU A 29 -9.73 5.24 0.23
N LYS A 30 -10.57 4.20 0.27
CA LYS A 30 -10.36 3.01 1.08
C LYS A 30 -10.21 1.75 0.24
N ILE A 31 -9.48 0.79 0.79
CA ILE A 31 -9.52 -0.61 0.39
C ILE A 31 -10.32 -1.36 1.45
N GLU A 32 -11.20 -2.25 1.00
CA GLU A 32 -12.10 -3.01 1.85
C GLU A 32 -11.59 -4.45 1.96
N SER A 33 -11.83 -5.09 3.10
CA SER A 33 -11.68 -6.53 3.24
C SER A 33 -12.88 -7.25 2.62
N PRO A 34 -12.78 -8.58 2.40
CA PRO A 34 -13.97 -9.38 2.18
C PRO A 34 -14.92 -9.30 3.38
N VAL A 35 -16.20 -9.55 3.10
CA VAL A 35 -17.25 -9.55 4.11
C VAL A 35 -17.11 -10.77 5.01
N PHE A 36 -17.23 -10.57 6.32
CA PHE A 36 -17.35 -11.65 7.30
C PHE A 36 -18.63 -11.52 8.10
N VAL A 37 -19.16 -12.66 8.55
CA VAL A 37 -20.41 -12.77 9.30
C VAL A 37 -20.09 -13.12 10.75
N VAL A 38 -20.75 -12.45 11.69
CA VAL A 38 -20.69 -12.82 13.11
C VAL A 38 -22.05 -13.37 13.53
N ASP A 39 -22.19 -14.69 13.50
CA ASP A 39 -23.47 -15.38 13.72
C ASP A 39 -24.07 -15.09 15.09
N GLU A 40 -23.24 -15.13 16.13
CA GLU A 40 -23.63 -14.86 17.51
C GLU A 40 -24.05 -13.40 17.78
N ILE A 41 -23.80 -12.50 16.82
CA ILE A 41 -24.27 -11.12 16.84
C ILE A 41 -25.28 -10.97 15.69
N HIS A 42 -26.37 -11.74 15.79
CA HIS A 42 -27.52 -11.69 14.87
C HIS A 42 -27.14 -11.80 13.38
N LYS A 43 -26.13 -12.62 13.05
CA LYS A 43 -25.63 -12.80 11.67
C LYS A 43 -25.28 -11.47 10.98
N THR A 44 -24.77 -10.51 11.74
CA THR A 44 -24.35 -9.22 11.21
C THR A 44 -23.14 -9.38 10.28
N LYS A 45 -23.13 -8.61 9.20
CA LYS A 45 -22.11 -8.62 8.15
C LYS A 45 -21.20 -7.42 8.31
N TRP A 46 -19.89 -7.65 8.21
CA TRP A 46 -18.88 -6.66 8.50
C TRP A 46 -17.75 -6.66 7.48
N LYS A 47 -17.05 -5.54 7.38
CA LYS A 47 -15.78 -5.38 6.66
C LYS A 47 -14.81 -4.55 7.47
N LEU A 48 -13.52 -4.73 7.21
CA LEU A 48 -12.50 -3.76 7.57
C LEU A 48 -12.25 -2.80 6.41
N TRP A 49 -12.12 -1.53 6.76
CA TRP A 49 -11.76 -0.47 5.82
C TRP A 49 -10.38 0.07 6.18
N LEU A 50 -9.47 0.06 5.21
CA LEU A 50 -8.16 0.68 5.34
C LEU A 50 -8.04 1.87 4.40
N TYR A 51 -7.54 2.99 4.91
CA TYR A 51 -7.20 4.18 4.14
C TYR A 51 -5.67 4.26 4.06
N PRO A 52 -5.02 3.59 3.08
CA PRO A 52 -3.57 3.44 3.04
C PRO A 52 -2.83 4.77 2.86
N ARG A 53 -3.50 5.77 2.29
CA ARG A 53 -3.01 7.14 2.10
C ARG A 53 -3.73 8.17 2.97
N GLY A 54 -4.35 7.69 4.06
CA GLY A 54 -5.08 8.50 5.01
C GLY A 54 -6.49 8.84 4.55
N GLU A 55 -7.42 8.87 5.50
CA GLU A 55 -8.79 9.33 5.27
C GLU A 55 -8.79 10.86 5.10
N SER A 56 -8.49 11.58 6.19
CA SER A 56 -8.39 13.04 6.22
C SER A 56 -6.94 13.56 6.32
N ASN A 57 -6.04 12.80 6.96
CA ASN A 57 -4.63 13.15 7.13
C ASN A 57 -3.73 12.14 6.40
N GLY A 58 -3.02 12.62 5.37
CA GLY A 58 -2.19 11.79 4.50
C GLY A 58 -0.93 11.21 5.13
N ASN A 59 -0.61 11.56 6.37
CA ASN A 59 0.55 11.04 7.12
C ASN A 59 0.22 9.76 7.90
N PHE A 60 -1.06 9.37 7.96
CA PHE A 60 -1.51 8.21 8.72
C PHE A 60 -2.26 7.22 7.83
N ILE A 61 -2.23 5.94 8.23
CA ILE A 61 -3.16 4.94 7.74
C ILE A 61 -4.40 5.00 8.63
N GLY A 62 -5.59 5.06 8.02
CA GLY A 62 -6.86 4.93 8.73
C GLY A 62 -7.32 3.47 8.77
N CYS A 63 -7.94 3.04 9.87
CA CYS A 63 -8.50 1.70 10.01
C CYS A 63 -9.87 1.77 10.70
N PHE A 64 -10.90 1.20 10.08
CA PHE A 64 -12.28 1.24 10.55
C PHE A 64 -12.93 -0.13 10.43
N LEU A 65 -13.87 -0.39 11.33
CA LEU A 65 -14.83 -1.48 11.20
C LEU A 65 -16.10 -0.92 10.57
N HIS A 66 -16.63 -1.59 9.55
CA HIS A 66 -17.84 -1.19 8.86
C HIS A 66 -18.90 -2.30 8.92
N ARG A 67 -20.14 -1.92 9.25
CA ARG A 67 -21.32 -2.80 9.21
C ARG A 67 -22.01 -2.66 7.86
N GLU A 68 -22.19 -3.78 7.17
CA GLU A 68 -22.87 -3.83 5.88
C GLU A 68 -24.37 -3.59 6.02
N PHE A 69 -24.96 -2.88 5.05
CA PHE A 69 -26.39 -2.57 5.02
C PHE A 69 -27.27 -3.82 4.98
N ALA A 70 -26.86 -4.82 4.19
CA ALA A 70 -27.58 -6.09 4.02
C ALA A 70 -27.38 -7.08 5.19
N SER A 71 -27.09 -6.56 6.38
CA SER A 71 -27.00 -7.35 7.62
C SER A 71 -28.40 -7.73 8.10
N GLU A 72 -28.56 -8.98 8.54
CA GLU A 72 -29.74 -9.41 9.29
C GLU A 72 -29.74 -8.77 10.71
N GLY A 73 -30.85 -8.90 11.43
CA GLY A 73 -30.97 -8.43 12.82
C GLY A 73 -31.42 -6.96 12.97
N GLU A 74 -31.23 -6.41 14.17
CA GLU A 74 -31.69 -5.07 14.57
C GLU A 74 -31.03 -3.93 13.79
N ASP A 75 -31.73 -2.79 13.70
CA ASP A 75 -31.24 -1.60 13.00
C ASP A 75 -29.94 -1.06 13.59
N SER A 76 -29.75 -1.21 14.90
CA SER A 76 -28.58 -0.80 15.64
C SER A 76 -28.00 -2.02 16.34
N VAL A 77 -26.68 -2.20 16.34
CA VAL A 77 -26.03 -3.26 17.11
C VAL A 77 -24.86 -2.71 17.88
N GLU A 78 -24.88 -2.90 19.18
CA GLU A 78 -23.81 -2.45 20.07
C GLU A 78 -22.84 -3.60 20.35
N ILE A 79 -21.56 -3.36 20.05
CA ILE A 79 -20.50 -4.35 20.21
C ILE A 79 -19.31 -3.72 20.92
N LYS A 80 -18.49 -4.59 21.52
CA LYS A 80 -17.14 -4.24 21.95
C LYS A 80 -16.17 -4.75 20.90
N TYR A 81 -15.18 -3.97 20.51
CA TYR A 81 -14.22 -4.40 19.51
C TYR A 81 -12.83 -3.78 19.67
N GLU A 82 -11.83 -4.43 19.09
CA GLU A 82 -10.42 -4.03 19.06
C GLU A 82 -9.94 -4.07 17.60
N LEU A 83 -9.07 -3.13 17.23
CA LEU A 83 -8.36 -3.11 15.95
C LEU A 83 -6.84 -3.15 16.17
N ALA A 84 -6.14 -3.97 15.41
CA ALA A 84 -4.69 -4.12 15.48
C ALA A 84 -4.06 -4.35 14.10
N PHE A 85 -2.81 -3.92 13.93
CA PHE A 85 -1.92 -4.47 12.90
C PHE A 85 -0.99 -5.48 13.56
N ILE A 86 -0.78 -6.61 12.90
CA ILE A 86 0.03 -7.72 13.41
C ILE A 86 1.18 -8.03 12.44
N GLY A 87 2.35 -8.36 12.99
CA GLY A 87 3.54 -8.77 12.23
C GLY A 87 3.62 -10.29 12.03
N GLU A 88 4.64 -10.76 11.30
CA GLU A 88 4.83 -12.16 10.86
C GLU A 88 4.86 -13.19 12.01
N SER A 89 5.21 -12.79 13.24
CA SER A 89 5.28 -13.66 14.43
C SER A 89 4.10 -13.54 15.39
N GLY A 90 2.99 -12.92 14.96
CA GLY A 90 1.85 -12.63 15.84
C GLY A 90 2.12 -11.51 16.85
N LEU A 91 3.31 -10.89 16.79
CA LEU A 91 3.60 -9.63 17.45
C LEU A 91 2.57 -8.60 17.00
N VAL A 92 2.21 -7.70 17.92
CA VAL A 92 1.25 -6.63 17.66
C VAL A 92 1.98 -5.29 17.69
N PRO A 93 2.50 -4.79 16.55
CA PRO A 93 3.21 -3.52 16.49
C PRO A 93 2.33 -2.32 16.84
N THR A 94 1.03 -2.40 16.59
CA THR A 94 0.09 -1.34 16.90
C THR A 94 -1.28 -1.93 17.14
N PHE A 95 -1.91 -1.50 18.22
CA PHE A 95 -3.32 -1.78 18.49
C PHE A 95 -3.97 -0.53 19.08
N LYS A 96 -5.30 -0.49 18.98
CA LYS A 96 -6.12 0.46 19.71
C LYS A 96 -7.03 -0.33 20.64
N SER A 97 -7.13 0.17 21.86
CA SER A 97 -7.82 -0.50 22.97
C SER A 97 -9.28 -0.82 22.65
N LEU A 98 -9.85 -1.77 23.41
CA LEU A 98 -11.26 -2.12 23.37
C LEU A 98 -12.17 -0.89 23.38
N ILE A 99 -12.99 -0.74 22.34
CA ILE A 99 -14.03 0.28 22.23
C ILE A 99 -15.39 -0.38 22.32
N GLN A 100 -16.33 0.25 23.00
CA GLN A 100 -17.75 -0.05 22.87
C GLN A 100 -18.39 0.95 21.90
N HIS A 101 -19.05 0.47 20.86
CA HIS A 101 -19.70 1.34 19.88
C HIS A 101 -20.98 0.69 19.34
N SER A 102 -21.96 1.55 19.01
CA SER A 102 -23.21 1.14 18.39
C SER A 102 -23.20 1.44 16.90
N PHE A 103 -23.35 0.41 16.07
CA PHE A 103 -23.35 0.50 14.62
C PHE A 103 -24.77 0.40 14.09
N SER A 104 -25.23 1.46 13.42
CA SER A 104 -26.55 1.49 12.76
C SER A 104 -26.46 0.95 11.33
N LYS A 105 -27.56 0.42 10.79
CA LYS A 105 -27.72 0.09 9.35
C LYS A 105 -27.92 1.34 8.49
N ILE A 106 -28.53 2.38 9.05
CA ILE A 106 -28.90 3.63 8.36
C ILE A 106 -28.10 4.77 9.01
N GLY A 107 -27.01 5.18 8.35
CA GLY A 107 -26.03 6.13 8.91
C GLY A 107 -25.17 5.52 10.02
N GLY A 108 -24.01 6.12 10.35
CA GLY A 108 -23.15 5.64 11.44
C GLY A 108 -22.73 4.17 11.32
N ARG A 109 -22.44 3.72 10.09
CA ARG A 109 -22.14 2.32 9.77
C ARG A 109 -20.70 1.94 10.05
N ASP A 110 -19.83 2.92 10.23
CA ASP A 110 -18.41 2.72 10.42
C ASP A 110 -17.90 3.53 11.61
N TYR A 111 -16.95 2.92 12.33
CA TYR A 111 -16.26 3.56 13.43
C TYR A 111 -14.85 2.99 13.54
N GLY A 112 -13.90 3.85 13.89
CA GLY A 112 -12.50 3.49 13.90
C GLY A 112 -11.59 4.69 14.09
N TYR A 113 -10.40 4.59 13.53
CA TYR A 113 -9.32 5.52 13.79
C TYR A 113 -8.77 6.10 12.49
N PRO A 114 -9.06 7.39 12.20
CA PRO A 114 -8.44 8.11 11.07
C PRO A 114 -6.91 8.14 11.14
N LYS A 115 -6.36 8.18 12.36
CA LYS A 115 -4.92 8.20 12.66
C LYS A 115 -4.52 6.91 13.39
N PHE A 116 -4.69 5.76 12.73
CA PHE A 116 -4.43 4.46 13.35
C PHE A 116 -2.93 4.23 13.60
N VAL A 117 -2.12 4.39 12.54
CA VAL A 117 -0.65 4.30 12.59
C VAL A 117 -0.04 5.30 11.61
N LYS A 118 1.16 5.81 11.89
CA LYS A 118 1.86 6.68 10.95
C LYS A 118 2.31 5.89 9.72
N ARG A 119 2.16 6.50 8.53
CA ARG A 119 2.61 5.89 7.27
C ARG A 119 4.13 5.76 7.20
N GLU A 120 4.87 6.72 7.74
CA GLU A 120 6.34 6.67 7.80
C GLU A 120 6.84 5.44 8.55
N ASP A 121 6.18 5.07 9.65
CA ASP A 121 6.51 3.87 10.42
C ASP A 121 6.27 2.60 9.59
N VAL A 122 5.11 2.51 8.92
CA VAL A 122 4.71 1.32 8.16
C VAL A 122 5.56 1.11 6.91
N PHE A 123 5.81 2.18 6.14
CA PHE A 123 6.43 2.05 4.82
C PHE A 123 7.94 2.29 4.80
N ILE A 124 8.50 2.96 5.83
CA ILE A 124 9.91 3.38 5.87
C ILE A 124 10.62 2.87 7.12
N LEU A 125 10.28 3.37 8.31
CA LEU A 125 11.10 3.21 9.52
C LEU A 125 11.02 1.80 10.13
N LYS A 126 9.82 1.20 10.14
CA LYS A 126 9.52 -0.11 10.74
C LYS A 126 8.94 -1.08 9.71
N ARG A 127 9.38 -0.92 8.45
CA ARG A 127 8.83 -1.65 7.30
C ARG A 127 8.87 -3.16 7.47
N SER A 128 9.97 -3.73 7.96
CA SER A 128 10.08 -5.19 8.19
C SER A 128 9.08 -5.72 9.23
N THR A 129 8.65 -4.85 10.15
CA THR A 129 7.72 -5.20 11.22
C THR A 129 6.27 -5.15 10.76
N PHE A 130 5.90 -4.14 9.97
CA PHE A 130 4.52 -3.94 9.50
C PHE A 130 4.22 -4.57 8.14
N LEU A 131 5.23 -4.69 7.27
CA LEU A 131 5.13 -5.15 5.89
C LEU A 131 6.13 -6.26 5.57
N PRO A 132 6.19 -7.36 6.36
CA PRO A 132 6.98 -8.52 5.99
C PRO A 132 6.53 -8.99 4.60
N LYS A 133 7.48 -9.15 3.66
CA LYS A 133 7.20 -9.49 2.25
C LYS A 133 6.15 -8.57 1.60
N ASP A 134 6.13 -7.28 1.96
CA ASP A 134 5.16 -6.29 1.48
C ASP A 134 3.68 -6.62 1.79
N THR A 135 3.45 -7.32 2.90
CA THR A 135 2.13 -7.79 3.32
C THR A 135 1.72 -7.11 4.61
N LEU A 136 0.57 -6.44 4.61
CA LEU A 136 -0.01 -5.82 5.80
C LEU A 136 -1.11 -6.71 6.38
N THR A 137 -1.04 -7.05 7.66
CA THR A 137 -2.07 -7.86 8.31
C THR A 137 -2.84 -7.05 9.35
N ALA A 138 -4.14 -6.87 9.12
CA ALA A 138 -5.08 -6.23 10.04
C ALA A 138 -5.88 -7.28 10.82
N ARG A 139 -6.08 -7.04 12.12
CA ARG A 139 -6.87 -7.89 13.00
C ARG A 139 -7.98 -7.08 13.63
N CYS A 140 -9.18 -7.65 13.65
CA CYS A 140 -10.30 -7.16 14.42
C CYS A 140 -10.78 -8.24 15.39
N ARG A 141 -10.98 -7.89 16.64
CA ARG A 141 -11.65 -8.75 17.62
C ARG A 141 -12.98 -8.13 18.02
N ILE A 142 -14.02 -8.94 18.09
CA ILE A 142 -15.38 -8.52 18.40
C ILE A 142 -15.93 -9.36 19.55
N TRP A 143 -16.53 -8.68 20.52
CA TRP A 143 -17.24 -9.24 21.66
C TRP A 143 -18.67 -8.69 21.69
N LYS A 144 -19.59 -9.49 22.22
CA LYS A 144 -20.93 -9.01 22.58
C LYS A 144 -20.83 -7.87 23.60
N ASN A 145 -21.72 -6.88 23.50
CA ASN A 145 -21.82 -5.89 24.55
C ASN A 145 -22.40 -6.51 25.85
N VAL A 146 -23.47 -7.28 25.70
CA VAL A 146 -24.19 -7.98 26.77
C VAL A 146 -24.06 -9.49 26.60
N GLY A 147 -23.75 -10.19 27.68
CA GLY A 147 -23.48 -11.64 27.66
C GLY A 147 -22.08 -11.98 27.15
N GLU A 148 -21.86 -13.25 26.89
CA GLU A 148 -20.59 -13.78 26.38
C GLU A 148 -20.80 -14.51 25.06
N MET A 149 -19.76 -14.56 24.24
CA MET A 149 -19.74 -15.45 23.08
C MET A 149 -19.72 -16.90 23.57
N THR A 150 -20.42 -17.79 22.87
CA THR A 150 -20.42 -19.22 23.20
C THR A 150 -19.06 -19.85 22.98
N GLU A 151 -18.33 -19.42 21.95
CA GLU A 151 -17.01 -19.92 21.60
C GLU A 151 -16.11 -18.83 21.02
N ASN A 152 -14.82 -19.17 20.85
CA ASN A 152 -13.92 -18.33 20.05
C ASN A 152 -14.00 -18.74 18.60
N VAL A 153 -14.19 -17.75 17.73
CA VAL A 153 -14.15 -17.95 16.28
C VAL A 153 -12.96 -17.18 15.71
N ARG A 154 -12.19 -17.81 14.82
CA ARG A 154 -11.12 -17.17 14.06
C ARG A 154 -11.45 -17.26 12.58
N CYS A 155 -11.50 -16.13 11.91
CA CYS A 155 -11.76 -16.01 10.48
C CYS A 155 -10.54 -15.36 9.81
N PHE A 156 -9.97 -16.07 8.84
CA PHE A 156 -8.80 -15.62 8.09
C PHE A 156 -9.20 -15.26 6.68
N ALA A 157 -8.73 -14.11 6.23
CA ALA A 157 -9.05 -13.57 4.92
C ALA A 157 -7.81 -13.01 4.24
N ARG A 158 -7.84 -13.01 2.90
CA ARG A 158 -6.76 -12.50 2.09
C ARG A 158 -7.29 -11.65 0.94
N THR A 159 -6.62 -10.53 0.69
CA THR A 159 -6.76 -9.73 -0.52
C THR A 159 -5.38 -9.56 -1.14
N ARG A 160 -5.27 -9.83 -2.46
CA ARG A 160 -4.02 -9.70 -3.20
C ARG A 160 -4.12 -8.60 -4.24
N ILE A 161 -3.22 -7.62 -4.16
CA ILE A 161 -3.10 -6.60 -5.22
C ILE A 161 -2.23 -7.18 -6.35
N GLY A 162 -2.76 -7.15 -7.57
CA GLY A 162 -2.05 -7.59 -8.78
C GLY A 162 -0.99 -6.57 -9.16
N VAL A 163 0.28 -6.93 -9.02
CA VAL A 163 1.42 -6.05 -9.30
C VAL A 163 2.42 -6.75 -10.20
N GLU A 164 2.80 -6.08 -11.28
CA GLU A 164 3.92 -6.50 -12.12
C GLU A 164 5.11 -5.56 -11.90
N LYS A 165 6.24 -6.12 -11.47
CA LYS A 165 7.45 -5.35 -11.16
C LYS A 165 8.49 -5.54 -12.26
N ARG A 166 9.15 -4.45 -12.65
CA ARG A 166 10.22 -4.46 -13.65
C ARG A 166 11.43 -3.70 -13.10
N SER A 167 12.61 -4.27 -13.30
CA SER A 167 13.87 -3.60 -13.03
C SER A 167 14.77 -3.78 -14.24
N PHE A 168 15.30 -2.68 -14.78
CA PHE A 168 16.12 -2.70 -15.99
C PHE A 168 17.07 -1.51 -16.03
N LEU A 169 18.18 -1.70 -16.74
CA LEU A 169 19.13 -0.63 -17.06
C LEU A 169 18.80 -0.11 -18.46
N TRP A 170 18.63 1.20 -18.58
CA TRP A 170 18.50 1.88 -19.87
C TRP A 170 19.72 2.78 -20.09
N ASN A 171 20.51 2.44 -21.11
CA ASN A 171 21.67 3.20 -21.55
C ASN A 171 21.28 4.09 -22.73
N LEU A 172 21.50 5.40 -22.57
CA LEU A 172 21.28 6.39 -23.61
C LEU A 172 22.65 6.81 -24.15
N GLU A 173 23.02 6.25 -25.30
CA GLU A 173 24.30 6.53 -25.97
C GLU A 173 24.30 7.91 -26.65
N ASN A 174 25.49 8.49 -26.79
CA ASN A 174 25.71 9.79 -27.42
C ASN A 174 24.87 10.91 -26.77
N PHE A 175 24.72 10.85 -25.44
CA PHE A 175 23.82 11.72 -24.70
C PHE A 175 24.20 13.21 -24.80
N SER A 176 25.49 13.53 -24.88
CA SER A 176 25.95 14.91 -25.06
C SER A 176 25.38 15.55 -26.33
N SER A 177 25.21 14.77 -27.40
CA SER A 177 24.67 15.21 -28.69
C SER A 177 23.17 14.95 -28.87
N PHE A 178 22.45 14.59 -27.81
CA PHE A 178 21.01 14.31 -27.91
C PHE A 178 20.24 15.57 -28.30
N GLU A 179 19.50 15.50 -29.41
CA GLU A 179 18.71 16.62 -29.94
C GLU A 179 17.27 16.59 -29.38
N PRO A 180 16.65 17.76 -29.10
CA PRO A 180 15.28 17.82 -28.60
C PRO A 180 14.24 17.16 -29.52
N GLU A 181 14.43 17.20 -30.84
CA GLU A 181 13.49 16.61 -31.80
C GLU A 181 13.58 15.08 -31.89
N LYS A 182 14.64 14.47 -31.34
CA LYS A 182 14.85 13.02 -31.42
C LYS A 182 14.08 12.33 -30.30
N GLU A 183 13.02 11.60 -30.64
CA GLU A 183 12.33 10.75 -29.67
C GLU A 183 13.17 9.51 -29.33
N CYS A 184 13.46 9.30 -28.05
CA CYS A 184 14.06 8.06 -27.55
C CYS A 184 13.05 7.33 -26.68
N ALA A 185 12.60 6.16 -27.16
CA ALA A 185 11.57 5.37 -26.52
C ALA A 185 12.14 4.07 -25.93
N TYR A 186 11.70 3.72 -24.74
CA TYR A 186 11.90 2.40 -24.13
C TYR A 186 10.55 1.69 -23.95
N LEU A 187 10.46 0.46 -24.44
CA LEU A 187 9.26 -0.38 -24.31
C LEU A 187 9.39 -1.26 -23.06
N ILE A 188 8.62 -0.95 -22.03
CA ILE A 188 8.50 -1.82 -20.87
C ILE A 188 7.47 -2.89 -21.20
N LYS A 189 7.97 -4.10 -21.46
CA LYS A 189 7.14 -5.26 -21.80
C LYS A 189 6.81 -6.11 -20.57
N SER A 190 5.78 -6.95 -20.69
CA SER A 190 5.50 -8.00 -19.73
C SER A 190 6.42 -9.20 -19.95
N LEU A 191 6.84 -9.87 -18.88
CA LEU A 191 7.60 -11.12 -19.02
C LEU A 191 6.72 -12.32 -19.37
N GLU A 192 5.42 -12.26 -19.04
CA GLU A 192 4.51 -13.39 -19.22
C GLU A 192 4.19 -13.63 -20.70
N ASN A 193 4.00 -12.56 -21.47
CA ASN A 193 3.47 -12.63 -22.82
C ASN A 193 4.13 -11.64 -23.82
N ASP A 194 5.23 -10.99 -23.41
CA ASP A 194 5.96 -9.96 -24.20
C ASP A 194 5.11 -8.75 -24.66
N SER A 195 3.89 -8.59 -24.15
CA SER A 195 3.04 -7.43 -24.46
C SER A 195 3.61 -6.14 -23.86
N VAL A 196 3.41 -5.00 -24.52
CA VAL A 196 3.88 -3.71 -24.01
C VAL A 196 2.96 -3.25 -22.88
N LEU A 197 3.52 -3.08 -21.67
CA LEU A 197 2.82 -2.52 -20.51
C LEU A 197 2.80 -1.00 -20.58
N MET A 198 3.97 -0.42 -20.83
CA MET A 198 4.21 1.02 -20.79
C MET A 198 5.35 1.39 -21.73
N THR A 199 5.21 2.52 -22.41
CA THR A 199 6.28 3.15 -23.19
C THR A 199 6.82 4.34 -22.42
N VAL A 200 8.14 4.46 -22.35
CA VAL A 200 8.83 5.61 -21.75
C VAL A 200 9.49 6.39 -22.87
N ASN A 201 9.12 7.65 -23.06
CA ASN A 201 9.80 8.54 -23.99
C ASN A 201 10.62 9.57 -23.21
N LEU A 202 11.88 9.74 -23.59
CA LEU A 202 12.71 10.84 -23.13
C LEU A 202 12.50 12.05 -24.04
N CYS A 203 12.29 13.21 -23.45
CA CYS A 203 12.19 14.48 -24.15
C CYS A 203 13.09 15.52 -23.46
N LEU A 204 13.78 16.35 -24.23
CA LEU A 204 14.45 17.54 -23.70
C LEU A 204 13.54 18.76 -23.89
N THR A 205 13.44 19.60 -22.87
CA THR A 205 12.81 20.92 -23.01
C THR A 205 13.73 22.01 -22.46
N GLY A 206 13.58 23.24 -22.97
CA GLY A 206 14.52 24.32 -22.71
C GLY A 206 15.60 24.45 -23.79
N GLY A 207 16.50 25.41 -23.62
CA GLY A 207 17.51 25.78 -24.62
C GLY A 207 17.84 27.28 -24.56
N GLN A 208 18.82 27.72 -25.39
CA GLN A 208 19.46 29.06 -25.58
C GLN A 208 19.43 30.13 -24.45
N ASN A 209 18.31 30.33 -23.73
CA ASN A 209 18.14 31.26 -22.62
C ASN A 209 17.73 30.61 -21.28
N CYS A 210 17.54 29.29 -21.20
CA CYS A 210 17.22 28.57 -19.97
C CYS A 210 17.91 27.19 -19.89
N GLU A 211 18.00 26.65 -18.68
CA GLU A 211 18.57 25.33 -18.41
C GLU A 211 17.75 24.23 -19.13
N GLU A 212 18.44 23.25 -19.72
CA GLU A 212 17.80 22.16 -20.47
C GLU A 212 17.39 21.07 -19.49
N MET A 213 16.08 20.83 -19.43
CA MET A 213 15.47 19.88 -18.52
C MET A 213 15.15 18.58 -19.26
N ILE A 214 15.46 17.47 -18.61
CA ILE A 214 15.16 16.13 -19.11
C ILE A 214 13.80 15.72 -18.55
N HIS A 215 12.88 15.36 -19.42
CA HIS A 215 11.57 14.86 -19.06
C HIS A 215 11.37 13.44 -19.53
N PHE A 216 10.63 12.69 -18.74
CA PHE A 216 10.15 11.37 -19.12
C PHE A 216 8.64 11.40 -19.25
N GLN A 217 8.15 10.94 -20.40
CA GLN A 217 6.75 10.70 -20.64
C GLN A 217 6.47 9.20 -20.57
N LEU A 218 5.59 8.81 -19.65
CA LEU A 218 5.06 7.47 -19.52
C LEU A 218 3.74 7.39 -20.27
N THR A 219 3.69 6.54 -21.30
CA THR A 219 2.46 6.23 -22.05
C THR A 219 2.01 4.81 -21.70
N ARG A 220 0.86 4.69 -21.05
CA ARG A 220 0.26 3.42 -20.65
C ARG A 220 -0.34 2.70 -21.86
N SER A 221 0.12 1.48 -22.08
CA SER A 221 -0.36 0.58 -23.13
C SER A 221 -1.34 -0.46 -22.57
N ASP A 222 -1.00 -1.09 -21.42
CA ASP A 222 -1.91 -2.02 -20.74
C ASP A 222 -3.02 -1.26 -19.99
N GLN A 223 -4.25 -1.44 -20.45
CA GLN A 223 -5.42 -0.75 -19.91
C GLN A 223 -5.82 -1.20 -18.49
N CYS A 224 -5.30 -2.35 -18.04
CA CYS A 224 -5.51 -2.87 -16.70
C CYS A 224 -4.66 -2.15 -15.65
N ILE A 225 -3.51 -1.56 -16.03
CA ILE A 225 -2.68 -0.79 -15.11
C ILE A 225 -3.42 0.47 -14.68
N LYS A 226 -3.59 0.67 -13.37
CA LYS A 226 -4.27 1.82 -12.76
C LYS A 226 -3.31 2.71 -11.97
N TYR A 227 -2.22 2.15 -11.48
CA TYR A 227 -1.23 2.85 -10.68
C TYR A 227 0.18 2.36 -11.03
N CYS A 228 1.15 3.28 -11.01
CA CYS A 228 2.57 2.99 -11.21
C CYS A 228 3.38 3.63 -10.10
N ALA A 229 4.23 2.85 -9.44
CA ALA A 229 5.31 3.36 -8.60
C ALA A 229 6.63 3.25 -9.37
N LEU A 230 7.39 4.33 -9.38
CA LEU A 230 8.66 4.43 -10.08
C LEU A 230 9.75 4.86 -9.12
N ARG A 231 10.91 4.20 -9.22
CA ARG A 231 12.17 4.69 -8.68
C ARG A 231 13.21 4.69 -9.79
N LEU A 232 13.88 5.83 -9.94
CA LEU A 232 14.92 6.04 -10.94
C LEU A 232 16.23 6.35 -10.25
N SER A 233 17.29 5.68 -10.66
CA SER A 233 18.65 5.95 -10.19
C SER A 233 19.60 6.13 -11.36
N LEU A 234 20.47 7.13 -11.26
CA LEU A 234 21.60 7.35 -12.14
C LEU A 234 22.73 6.39 -11.75
N ILE A 235 23.42 5.84 -12.75
CA ILE A 235 24.60 4.99 -12.53
C ILE A 235 25.86 5.82 -12.77
N ASP A 236 26.75 5.88 -11.78
CA ASP A 236 28.04 6.55 -11.93
C ASP A 236 29.09 5.64 -12.60
N ILE A 237 30.27 6.19 -12.91
CA ILE A 237 31.39 5.43 -13.53
C ILE A 237 31.83 4.18 -12.76
N HIS A 238 31.54 4.10 -11.46
CA HIS A 238 31.87 2.96 -10.61
C HIS A 238 30.72 1.95 -10.52
N GLY A 239 29.63 2.16 -11.27
CA GLY A 239 28.44 1.32 -11.22
C GLY A 239 27.53 1.59 -10.01
N ARG A 240 27.76 2.66 -9.25
CA ARG A 240 26.98 2.97 -8.05
C ARG A 240 25.68 3.68 -8.42
N ARG A 241 24.60 3.34 -7.70
CA ARG A 241 23.28 3.96 -7.86
C ARG A 241 23.20 5.27 -7.08
N VAL A 242 23.00 6.37 -7.79
CA VAL A 242 22.64 7.68 -7.23
C VAL A 242 21.13 7.85 -7.42
N GLY A 243 20.37 7.90 -6.33
CA GLY A 243 18.91 8.06 -6.41
C GLY A 243 18.51 9.41 -7.01
N CYS A 244 17.58 9.40 -7.96
CA CYS A 244 17.14 10.59 -8.69
C CYS A 244 15.67 10.92 -8.41
N ASN A 245 14.79 9.99 -8.75
CA ASN A 245 13.35 10.21 -8.72
C ASN A 245 12.68 9.06 -7.99
N GLN A 246 11.63 9.39 -7.25
CA GLN A 246 10.72 8.42 -6.67
C GLN A 246 9.32 9.01 -6.81
N ASP A 247 8.57 8.49 -7.78
CA ASP A 247 7.31 9.06 -8.23
C ASP A 247 6.20 8.01 -8.25
N GLU A 248 4.97 8.49 -8.08
CA GLU A 248 3.77 7.66 -8.12
C GLU A 248 2.75 8.28 -9.07
N PHE A 249 2.21 7.45 -9.95
CA PHE A 249 1.30 7.89 -11.01
C PHE A 249 0.00 7.11 -10.98
N TRP A 250 -1.11 7.83 -11.16
CA TRP A 250 -2.44 7.25 -11.29
C TRP A 250 -2.95 7.43 -12.71
N PHE A 251 -3.44 6.34 -13.31
CA PHE A 251 -4.00 6.35 -14.65
C PHE A 251 -5.51 6.31 -14.57
N GLY A 252 -6.14 7.42 -14.98
CA GLY A 252 -7.59 7.49 -15.12
C GLY A 252 -8.08 6.74 -16.36
N LYS A 253 -9.41 6.55 -16.47
CA LYS A 253 -10.03 5.85 -17.61
C LYS A 253 -9.65 6.42 -18.98
N LEU A 254 -9.45 7.74 -19.05
CA LEU A 254 -9.14 8.47 -20.28
C LEU A 254 -7.70 9.02 -20.31
N CYS A 255 -6.94 8.89 -19.22
CA CYS A 255 -5.62 9.48 -19.09
C CYS A 255 -4.55 8.38 -19.14
N ASN A 256 -3.88 8.27 -20.28
CA ASN A 256 -2.83 7.28 -20.53
C ASN A 256 -1.42 7.83 -20.37
N ILE A 257 -1.29 9.15 -20.27
CA ILE A 257 0.01 9.83 -20.34
C ILE A 257 0.31 10.48 -19.00
N GLN A 258 1.50 10.20 -18.48
CA GLN A 258 2.04 10.83 -17.29
C GLN A 258 3.43 11.39 -17.62
N ARG A 259 3.80 12.50 -16.99
CA ARG A 259 5.11 13.14 -17.22
C ARG A 259 5.76 13.48 -15.91
N PHE A 260 7.08 13.34 -15.85
CA PHE A 260 7.88 13.83 -14.73
C PHE A 260 9.21 14.38 -15.24
N THR A 261 9.79 15.26 -14.43
CA THR A 261 11.09 15.87 -14.70
C THR A 261 12.17 15.08 -13.98
N PHE A 262 13.23 14.75 -14.70
CA PHE A 262 14.40 14.12 -14.12
C PHE A 262 15.09 15.08 -13.14
N LEU A 263 15.56 14.56 -12.01
CA LEU A 263 16.18 15.39 -10.96
C LEU A 263 17.39 16.19 -11.45
N PHE A 264 18.19 15.62 -12.35
CA PHE A 264 19.38 16.27 -12.87
C PHE A 264 19.09 16.94 -14.21
N SER A 265 19.45 18.21 -14.34
CA SER A 265 19.47 18.89 -15.63
C SER A 265 20.54 18.33 -16.55
N ARG A 266 20.41 18.59 -17.85
CA ARG A 266 21.46 18.20 -18.81
C ARG A 266 22.77 18.91 -18.50
N GLN A 267 22.74 20.20 -18.19
CA GLN A 267 23.93 20.99 -17.86
C GLN A 267 24.70 20.39 -16.68
N MET A 268 24.00 19.99 -15.61
CA MET A 268 24.64 19.34 -14.48
C MET A 268 25.33 18.02 -14.86
N LEU A 269 24.66 17.19 -15.65
CA LEU A 269 25.26 15.94 -16.16
C LEU A 269 26.50 16.23 -17.02
N MET A 270 26.48 17.31 -17.82
CA MET A 270 27.60 17.73 -18.66
C MET A 270 28.77 18.27 -17.83
N VAL A 271 28.52 19.05 -16.77
CA VAL A 271 29.57 19.51 -15.84
C VAL A 271 30.24 18.32 -15.16
N LYS A 272 29.48 17.27 -14.84
CA LYS A 272 29.97 16.03 -14.21
C LYS A 272 30.12 14.88 -15.21
N LYS A 273 30.46 15.18 -16.47
CA LYS A 273 30.54 14.19 -17.56
C LYS A 273 31.44 13.00 -17.22
N SER A 274 32.61 13.25 -16.62
CA SER A 274 33.54 12.18 -16.22
C SER A 274 33.00 11.25 -15.13
N LEU A 275 31.97 11.67 -14.38
CA LEU A 275 31.36 10.89 -13.30
C LEU A 275 30.07 10.18 -13.74
N TYR A 276 29.25 10.83 -14.57
CA TYR A 276 27.89 10.37 -14.87
C TYR A 276 27.64 9.99 -16.33
N LEU A 277 28.58 10.31 -17.23
CA LEU A 277 28.48 10.04 -18.67
C LEU A 277 29.77 9.37 -19.19
N PRO A 278 30.24 8.27 -18.58
CA PRO A 278 31.38 7.53 -19.12
C PRO A 278 31.09 7.09 -20.55
N SER A 279 32.03 7.32 -21.46
CA SER A 279 31.85 7.06 -22.90
C SER A 279 30.64 7.75 -23.52
N ASP A 280 30.19 8.87 -22.95
CA ASP A 280 29.01 9.62 -23.36
C ASP A 280 27.68 8.85 -23.27
N ILE A 281 27.59 7.93 -22.30
CA ILE A 281 26.40 7.13 -22.04
C ILE A 281 25.74 7.59 -20.74
N LEU A 282 24.47 8.00 -20.82
CA LEU A 282 23.63 8.21 -19.64
C LEU A 282 22.98 6.87 -19.24
N SER A 283 23.44 6.28 -18.15
CA SER A 283 22.95 5.00 -17.65
C SER A 283 21.94 5.18 -16.52
N LEU A 284 20.71 4.73 -16.74
CA LEU A 284 19.59 4.88 -15.81
C LEU A 284 19.07 3.51 -15.37
N GLN A 285 19.11 3.25 -14.07
CA GLN A 285 18.43 2.10 -13.46
C GLN A 285 16.99 2.47 -13.16
N TRP A 286 16.08 1.77 -13.83
CA TRP A 286 14.64 1.86 -13.63
C TRP A 286 14.17 0.74 -12.69
N GLU A 287 13.31 1.09 -11.75
CA GLU A 287 12.57 0.17 -10.89
C GLU A 287 11.09 0.61 -10.92
N CYS A 288 10.26 -0.16 -11.62
CA CYS A 288 8.85 0.14 -11.81
C CYS A 288 7.98 -0.96 -11.18
N ALA A 289 6.84 -0.58 -10.63
CA ALA A 289 5.79 -1.50 -10.21
C ALA A 289 4.44 -1.02 -10.73
N PHE A 290 3.76 -1.87 -11.49
CA PHE A 290 2.48 -1.58 -12.13
C PHE A 290 1.36 -2.32 -11.42
N SER A 291 0.50 -1.58 -10.74
CA SER A 291 -0.67 -2.12 -10.03
C SER A 291 -1.90 -2.11 -10.92
N LYS A 292 -2.55 -3.28 -11.01
CA LYS A 292 -3.83 -3.49 -11.73
C LYS A 292 -5.05 -3.42 -10.80
N GLY A 293 -4.82 -3.23 -9.50
CA GLY A 293 -5.87 -3.27 -8.46
C GLY A 293 -5.96 -4.63 -7.79
N ILE A 294 -7.13 -4.93 -7.20
CA ILE A 294 -7.38 -6.21 -6.54
C ILE A 294 -7.42 -7.31 -7.60
N PHE A 295 -6.53 -8.29 -7.44
CA PHE A 295 -6.45 -9.49 -8.27
C PHE A 295 -7.32 -10.61 -7.71
N SER A 296 -7.27 -10.82 -6.39
CA SER A 296 -8.10 -11.81 -5.70
C SER A 296 -8.47 -11.34 -4.30
N GLU A 297 -9.61 -11.84 -3.82
CA GLU A 297 -10.12 -11.61 -2.47
C GLU A 297 -10.93 -12.82 -2.01
N GLU A 298 -10.65 -13.34 -0.81
CA GLU A 298 -11.29 -14.55 -0.30
C GLU A 298 -11.25 -14.65 1.23
N ILE A 299 -12.20 -15.40 1.79
CA ILE A 299 -12.14 -15.95 3.15
C ILE A 299 -11.46 -17.31 3.04
N GLU A 300 -10.28 -17.45 3.65
CA GLU A 300 -9.44 -18.64 3.51
C GLU A 300 -9.87 -19.75 4.46
N GLU A 301 -10.18 -19.38 5.70
CA GLU A 301 -10.44 -20.35 6.76
C GLU A 301 -11.30 -19.74 7.87
N VAL A 302 -12.21 -20.55 8.43
CA VAL A 302 -12.95 -20.24 9.65
C VAL A 302 -12.77 -21.38 10.64
N GLN A 303 -12.29 -21.06 11.84
CA GLN A 303 -12.06 -22.01 12.93
C GLN A 303 -12.96 -21.67 14.13
N CYS A 304 -13.71 -22.65 14.63
CA CYS A 304 -14.56 -22.53 15.81
C CYS A 304 -13.94 -23.25 17.02
N GLY A 305 -14.36 -22.94 18.24
CA GLY A 305 -13.92 -23.62 19.47
C GLY A 305 -12.45 -23.40 19.88
N CYS A 306 -11.77 -22.38 19.36
CA CYS A 306 -10.32 -22.22 19.55
C CYS A 306 -9.92 -21.68 20.94
N ILE A 307 -8.72 -22.04 21.42
CA ILE A 307 -8.07 -21.34 22.54
C ILE A 307 -7.38 -20.09 21.97
N VAL A 308 -7.62 -18.92 22.56
CA VAL A 308 -6.99 -17.66 22.11
C VAL A 308 -5.52 -17.67 22.54
N PRO A 309 -4.56 -17.53 21.61
CA PRO A 309 -3.17 -17.36 21.99
C PRO A 309 -2.97 -15.99 22.64
N GLU A 310 -2.21 -15.94 23.75
CA GLU A 310 -1.82 -14.68 24.39
C GLU A 310 -1.07 -13.78 23.38
N SER A 311 -1.55 -12.56 23.19
CA SER A 311 -0.87 -11.58 22.32
C SER A 311 0.35 -11.02 23.05
N LYS A 312 1.54 -11.15 22.45
CA LYS A 312 2.76 -10.48 22.93
C LYS A 312 2.78 -9.05 22.40
N PHE A 313 2.62 -8.09 23.31
CA PHE A 313 2.66 -6.67 22.98
C PHE A 313 4.11 -6.17 22.95
N LEU A 314 4.42 -5.29 22.00
CA LEU A 314 5.64 -4.48 22.05
C LEU A 314 5.38 -3.28 22.95
N MET A 315 6.01 -3.23 24.12
CA MET A 315 6.09 -2.01 24.93
C MET A 315 7.06 -1.06 24.21
N LEU A 316 6.53 -0.13 23.42
CA LEU A 316 7.32 1.01 22.93
C LEU A 316 7.32 2.05 24.05
N THR A 317 8.41 2.14 24.80
CA THR A 317 8.65 3.23 25.74
C THR A 317 8.75 4.53 24.96
N ASN A 318 7.71 5.36 25.02
CA ASN A 318 7.82 6.77 24.66
C ASN A 318 8.55 7.49 25.80
N GLU A 319 9.88 7.47 25.77
CA GLU A 319 10.65 8.51 26.43
C GLU A 319 10.73 9.71 25.48
N GLN A 320 9.99 10.78 25.79
CA GLN A 320 10.53 12.10 26.14
C GLN A 320 9.48 13.22 25.90
N GLN A 321 9.19 13.88 27.02
CA GLN A 321 8.73 15.26 27.28
C GLN A 321 7.69 15.94 26.38
#